data_AF-A0A2R6LUL1-F1
#
_entry.id   AF-A0A2R6LUL1-F1
#
_cell.length_a   1.000
_cell.length_b   1.000
_cell.length_c   1.000
_cell.angle_alpha   90.00
_cell.angle_beta   90.00
_cell.angle_gamma   90.00
#
_symmetry.space_group_name_H-M   'P 1'
#
loop_
_entity.id
_entity.type
_entity.pdbx_description
1 polymer ?
#
loop_
_entity_poly.entity_id
_entity_poly.type
_entity_poly.pdbx_seq_one_letter_code
_entity_poly.pdbx_strand_id
1 'polypeptide(L)'
;MDRRVVVTTAVAAVVLLAGCSMLLGGDGATPAPSPTPEATPTDTPTPVPLEEREFPDGYGPDGVENAETAAGTHVETMTGYDSYRFRFDVRVSSGNGTDDAFVYLTSVDGENGKALELRDDGEVTRYQYYEDDRVYVRVVSGDEEAYNATDQQFGRARLAGNQFLDPLLEYVEYGEAEPVSTDNGTVYRYTSERVTEPGTILSADISEAEIRSFEVELLVHEDGYIRGAKYV
;
A
#
# COMPACT_ATOMS: atom_id res chain seq x y z
N MET A 1 -1.84 -37.71 -32.95
CA MET A 1 -3.06 -38.18 -32.24
C MET A 1 -3.93 -36.97 -32.01
N ASP A 2 -5.00 -36.84 -32.80
CA ASP A 2 -6.06 -35.88 -32.59
C ASP A 2 -6.81 -36.16 -31.29
N ARG A 3 -7.13 -35.09 -30.54
CA ARG A 3 -8.53 -34.76 -30.23
C ARG A 3 -8.64 -33.37 -29.59
N ARG A 4 -9.29 -32.49 -30.36
CA ARG A 4 -9.92 -31.26 -29.90
C ARG A 4 -10.90 -31.57 -28.76
N VAL A 5 -10.91 -30.75 -27.71
CA VAL A 5 -12.09 -30.51 -26.88
C VAL A 5 -12.16 -29.01 -26.60
N VAL A 6 -13.04 -28.37 -27.35
CA VAL A 6 -13.62 -27.06 -27.08
C VAL A 6 -14.75 -27.30 -26.08
N VAL A 7 -14.75 -26.60 -24.94
CA VAL A 7 -15.95 -26.45 -24.11
C VAL A 7 -16.08 -24.98 -23.71
N THR A 8 -16.84 -24.28 -24.56
CA THR A 8 -17.68 -23.12 -24.25
C THR A 8 -18.67 -23.48 -23.14
N THR A 9 -19.17 -22.47 -22.39
CA THR A 9 -20.47 -22.37 -21.67
C THR A 9 -20.25 -21.91 -20.22
N ALA A 10 -20.98 -20.97 -19.63
CA ALA A 10 -21.82 -19.86 -20.06
C ALA A 10 -22.12 -19.06 -18.78
N VAL A 11 -22.24 -17.75 -18.93
CA VAL A 11 -22.73 -16.83 -17.91
C VAL A 11 -24.17 -17.19 -17.53
N ALA A 12 -24.43 -17.35 -16.23
CA ALA A 12 -25.79 -17.42 -15.68
C ALA A 12 -25.85 -16.62 -14.39
N ALA A 13 -26.01 -15.30 -14.53
CA ALA A 13 -26.50 -14.43 -13.46
C ALA A 13 -27.98 -14.19 -13.73
N VAL A 14 -28.87 -14.76 -12.91
CA VAL A 14 -30.19 -14.17 -12.59
C VAL A 14 -30.62 -14.68 -11.22
N VAL A 15 -30.44 -13.83 -10.21
CA VAL A 15 -31.17 -13.89 -8.95
C VAL A 15 -32.55 -13.29 -9.21
N LEU A 16 -33.61 -14.09 -9.14
CA LEU A 16 -34.98 -13.58 -9.03
C LEU A 16 -35.72 -14.36 -7.95
N LEU A 17 -35.73 -13.73 -6.78
CA LEU A 17 -36.74 -13.90 -5.74
C LEU A 17 -38.08 -13.41 -6.29
N ALA A 18 -39.04 -14.32 -6.47
CA ALA A 18 -40.46 -13.97 -6.44
C ALA A 18 -41.26 -15.22 -6.10
N GLY A 19 -41.80 -15.25 -4.88
CA GLY A 19 -42.89 -16.17 -4.55
C GLY A 19 -44.15 -15.79 -5.33
N CYS A 20 -45.01 -16.78 -5.56
CA CYS A 20 -46.46 -16.57 -5.66
C CYS A 20 -47.20 -17.89 -5.47
N SER A 21 -48.09 -17.88 -4.50
CA SER A 21 -49.06 -18.92 -4.18
C SER A 21 -50.17 -19.04 -5.24
N MET A 22 -50.79 -20.20 -5.22
CA MET A 22 -51.96 -20.66 -5.97
C MET A 22 -53.22 -19.75 -5.98
N LEU A 23 -53.99 -19.88 -7.08
CA LEU A 23 -55.46 -20.03 -7.23
C LEU A 23 -56.41 -18.81 -7.51
N LEU A 24 -57.07 -18.91 -8.68
CA LEU A 24 -58.47 -18.57 -9.09
C LEU A 24 -58.96 -17.12 -9.34
N GLY A 25 -59.25 -16.84 -10.62
CA GLY A 25 -60.59 -16.45 -11.14
C GLY A 25 -61.10 -15.00 -10.98
N GLY A 26 -61.41 -14.32 -12.09
CA GLY A 26 -62.33 -13.16 -12.10
C GLY A 26 -62.06 -12.12 -13.19
N ASP A 27 -63.13 -11.73 -13.90
CA ASP A 27 -63.20 -10.80 -15.03
C ASP A 27 -62.61 -9.38 -14.82
N GLY A 28 -62.03 -8.85 -15.91
CA GLY A 28 -62.03 -7.44 -16.32
C GLY A 28 -61.75 -6.34 -15.29
N ALA A 29 -60.48 -5.93 -15.16
CA ALA A 29 -60.12 -4.57 -14.74
C ALA A 29 -58.78 -4.14 -15.34
N THR A 30 -58.74 -2.96 -15.96
CA THR A 30 -57.52 -2.29 -16.43
C THR A 30 -56.57 -2.09 -15.25
N PRO A 31 -55.27 -2.43 -15.35
CA PRO A 31 -54.32 -2.22 -14.26
C PRO A 31 -54.16 -0.71 -13.99
N ALA A 32 -54.36 -0.32 -12.74
CA ALA A 32 -54.08 1.03 -12.27
C ALA A 32 -52.55 1.30 -12.35
N PRO A 33 -52.12 2.53 -12.66
CA PRO A 33 -50.69 2.85 -12.71
C PRO A 33 -50.04 2.61 -11.34
N SER A 34 -48.97 1.81 -11.33
CA SER A 34 -48.13 1.60 -10.14
C SER A 34 -47.43 2.93 -9.80
N PRO A 35 -47.43 3.39 -8.55
CA PRO A 35 -46.65 4.56 -8.17
C PRO A 35 -45.16 4.31 -8.45
N THR A 36 -44.54 5.17 -9.25
CA THR A 36 -43.10 5.22 -9.42
C THR A 36 -42.48 5.66 -8.09
N PRO A 37 -41.53 4.90 -7.51
CA PRO A 37 -40.83 5.36 -6.31
C PRO A 37 -40.18 6.71 -6.59
N GLU A 38 -40.54 7.71 -5.81
CA GLU A 38 -39.90 9.02 -5.85
C GLU A 38 -38.46 8.83 -5.35
N ALA A 39 -37.48 9.21 -6.17
CA ALA A 39 -36.08 9.13 -5.81
C ALA A 39 -35.87 9.98 -4.55
N THR A 40 -35.53 9.31 -3.44
CA THR A 40 -35.15 10.02 -2.22
C THR A 40 -33.85 10.76 -2.52
N PRO A 41 -33.78 12.10 -2.41
CA PRO A 41 -32.51 12.80 -2.52
C PRO A 41 -31.54 12.21 -1.51
N THR A 42 -30.46 11.62 -2.01
CA THR A 42 -29.30 11.29 -1.18
C THR A 42 -28.57 12.60 -0.92
N ASP A 43 -28.56 13.05 0.33
CA ASP A 43 -27.72 14.18 0.75
C ASP A 43 -26.26 13.79 0.51
N THR A 44 -25.64 14.38 -0.50
CA THR A 44 -24.19 14.30 -0.67
C THR A 44 -23.57 15.11 0.47
N PRO A 45 -22.72 14.53 1.33
CA PRO A 45 -22.08 15.27 2.41
C PRO A 45 -21.26 16.42 1.83
N THR A 46 -21.32 17.58 2.50
CA THR A 46 -20.47 18.72 2.13
C THR A 46 -19.02 18.38 2.43
N PRO A 47 -18.08 18.57 1.48
CA PRO A 47 -16.67 18.28 1.73
C PRO A 47 -16.13 19.21 2.82
N VAL A 48 -15.44 18.63 3.81
CA VAL A 48 -14.74 19.38 4.86
C VAL A 48 -13.58 20.17 4.20
N PRO A 49 -13.42 21.47 4.49
CA PRO A 49 -12.25 22.24 4.06
C PRO A 49 -10.95 21.60 4.52
N LEU A 50 -9.87 21.71 3.74
CA LEU A 50 -8.59 21.08 4.09
C LEU A 50 -8.02 21.59 5.42
N GLU A 51 -8.16 22.90 5.67
CA GLU A 51 -7.71 23.56 6.91
C GLU A 51 -8.43 23.08 8.17
N GLU A 52 -9.62 22.47 8.03
CA GLU A 52 -10.43 21.95 9.13
C GLU A 52 -10.23 20.45 9.34
N ARG A 53 -9.40 19.78 8.52
CA ARG A 53 -9.12 18.35 8.66
C ARG A 53 -8.06 18.09 9.72
N GLU A 54 -8.24 16.99 10.42
CA GLU A 54 -7.22 16.42 11.30
C GLU A 54 -6.26 15.57 10.47
N PHE A 55 -4.97 15.91 10.57
CA PHE A 55 -3.88 15.16 9.95
C PHE A 55 -3.20 14.28 10.99
N PRO A 56 -2.59 13.16 10.58
CA PRO A 56 -1.82 12.34 11.50
C PRO A 56 -0.60 13.11 12.04
N ASP A 57 -0.16 12.74 13.24
CA ASP A 57 0.99 13.39 13.89
C ASP A 57 2.24 13.38 12.98
N GLY A 58 2.84 14.56 12.78
CA GLY A 58 3.98 14.79 11.89
C GLY A 58 3.60 15.25 10.47
N TYR A 59 2.31 15.27 10.14
CA TYR A 59 1.79 15.71 8.85
C TYR A 59 0.85 16.91 9.00
N GLY A 60 0.74 17.69 7.92
CA GLY A 60 -0.16 18.83 7.83
C GLY A 60 -0.74 19.00 6.42
N PRO A 61 -1.47 20.11 6.17
CA PRO A 61 -2.05 20.39 4.86
C PRO A 61 -0.99 20.60 3.78
N ASP A 62 0.22 21.03 4.14
CA ASP A 62 1.31 21.33 3.20
C ASP A 62 2.40 20.26 3.14
N GLY A 63 2.20 19.07 3.74
CA GLY A 63 3.18 17.99 3.70
C GLY A 63 3.59 17.42 5.04
N VAL A 64 4.84 16.99 5.12
CA VAL A 64 5.50 16.53 6.35
C VAL A 64 5.95 17.76 7.14
N GLU A 65 5.37 17.98 8.31
CA GLU A 65 5.73 19.10 9.21
C GLU A 65 6.87 18.71 10.16
N ASN A 66 6.94 17.44 10.53
CA ASN A 66 7.99 16.89 11.38
C ASN A 66 8.29 15.44 11.00
N ALA A 67 9.41 15.22 10.32
CA ALA A 67 9.82 13.91 9.80
C ALA A 67 9.99 12.85 10.91
N GLU A 68 10.60 13.22 12.04
CA GLU A 68 10.80 12.30 13.18
C GLU A 68 9.45 11.86 13.78
N THR A 69 8.53 12.81 13.93
CA THR A 69 7.19 12.52 14.44
C THR A 69 6.41 11.65 13.45
N ALA A 70 6.43 11.98 12.16
CA ALA A 70 5.78 11.19 11.11
C ALA A 70 6.30 9.73 11.08
N ALA A 71 7.62 9.54 11.15
CA ALA A 71 8.25 8.23 11.21
C ALA A 71 7.86 7.47 12.50
N GLY A 72 7.78 8.18 13.62
CA GLY A 72 7.31 7.65 14.90
C GLY A 72 5.86 7.17 14.84
N THR A 73 4.96 8.01 14.33
CA THR A 73 3.54 7.70 14.13
C THR A 73 3.37 6.46 13.25
N HIS A 74 4.12 6.37 12.15
CA HIS A 74 4.09 5.18 11.29
C HIS A 74 4.48 3.90 12.05
N VAL A 75 5.59 3.93 12.80
CA VAL A 75 6.06 2.78 13.58
C VAL A 75 5.06 2.40 14.67
N GLU A 76 4.56 3.39 15.42
CA GLU A 76 3.61 3.16 16.49
C GLU A 76 2.34 2.49 15.95
N THR A 77 1.77 3.02 14.87
CA THR A 77 0.58 2.45 14.24
C THR A 77 0.84 1.04 13.71
N MET A 78 1.94 0.81 12.98
CA MET A 78 2.29 -0.52 12.44
C MET A 78 2.52 -1.54 13.55
N THR A 79 3.22 -1.15 14.61
CA THR A 79 3.50 -2.03 15.75
C THR A 79 2.31 -2.21 16.69
N GLY A 80 1.28 -1.35 16.59
CA GLY A 80 0.00 -1.53 17.26
C GLY A 80 -0.85 -2.68 16.73
N TYR A 81 -0.71 -3.06 15.45
CA TYR A 81 -1.47 -4.17 14.85
C TYR A 81 -0.99 -5.56 15.30
N ASP A 82 -1.84 -6.58 15.31
CA ASP A 82 -1.41 -7.96 15.61
C ASP A 82 -0.44 -8.50 14.54
N SER A 83 -0.69 -8.16 13.28
CA SER A 83 0.14 -8.51 12.14
C SER A 83 0.11 -7.42 11.08
N TYR A 84 1.19 -7.30 10.31
CA TYR A 84 1.25 -6.35 9.20
C TYR A 84 2.18 -6.85 8.09
N ARG A 85 2.01 -6.25 6.92
CA ARG A 85 2.90 -6.46 5.77
C ARG A 85 3.36 -5.12 5.27
N PHE A 86 4.66 -5.03 4.99
CA PHE A 86 5.29 -3.88 4.38
C PHE A 86 5.98 -4.35 3.10
N ARG A 87 5.79 -3.62 2.01
CA ARG A 87 6.46 -3.89 0.74
C ARG A 87 6.95 -2.56 0.18
N PHE A 88 8.22 -2.54 -0.20
CA PHE A 88 8.87 -1.41 -0.82
C PHE A 88 9.56 -1.91 -2.07
N ASP A 89 9.13 -1.40 -3.22
CA ASP A 89 9.69 -1.71 -4.53
C ASP A 89 10.33 -0.44 -5.07
N VAL A 90 11.63 -0.50 -5.36
CA VAL A 90 12.37 0.54 -6.06
C VAL A 90 12.64 0.04 -7.46
N ARG A 91 12.40 0.90 -8.44
CA ARG A 91 12.87 0.73 -9.81
C ARG A 91 13.53 2.02 -10.24
N VAL A 92 14.80 1.96 -10.61
CA VAL A 92 15.50 3.11 -11.18
C VAL A 92 15.86 2.82 -12.62
N SER A 93 15.33 3.62 -13.52
CA SER A 93 15.59 3.52 -14.96
C SER A 93 16.67 4.52 -15.35
N SER A 94 17.83 4.06 -15.75
CA SER A 94 18.84 4.94 -16.33
C SER A 94 18.55 5.18 -17.82
N GLY A 95 18.79 6.40 -18.30
CA GLY A 95 18.49 6.82 -19.69
C GLY A 95 19.26 6.06 -20.80
N ASN A 96 20.12 5.11 -20.42
CA ASN A 96 20.82 4.16 -21.28
C ASN A 96 20.03 2.84 -21.49
N GLY A 97 18.85 2.69 -20.88
CA GLY A 97 17.97 1.51 -21.01
C GLY A 97 18.26 0.38 -20.02
N THR A 98 19.07 0.60 -18.98
CA THR A 98 19.18 -0.32 -17.84
C THR A 98 18.22 0.08 -16.72
N ASP A 99 17.65 -0.93 -16.06
CA ASP A 99 16.75 -0.76 -14.92
C ASP A 99 17.35 -1.50 -13.72
N ASP A 100 17.64 -0.77 -12.65
CA ASP A 100 17.98 -1.36 -11.35
C ASP A 100 16.68 -1.54 -10.56
N ALA A 101 16.50 -2.70 -9.94
CA ALA A 101 15.30 -3.00 -9.17
C ALA A 101 15.69 -3.53 -7.79
N PHE A 102 15.02 -3.02 -6.76
CA PHE A 102 15.17 -3.50 -5.41
C PHE A 102 13.79 -3.78 -4.83
N VAL A 103 13.61 -4.98 -4.27
CA VAL A 103 12.38 -5.39 -3.59
C VAL A 103 12.72 -5.67 -2.13
N TYR A 104 12.01 -4.98 -1.25
CA TYR A 104 11.96 -5.27 0.16
C TYR A 104 10.55 -5.67 0.56
N LEU A 105 10.42 -6.86 1.15
CA LEU A 105 9.14 -7.32 1.68
C LEU A 105 9.34 -7.74 3.13
N THR A 106 8.42 -7.33 3.98
CA THR A 106 8.33 -7.81 5.35
C THR A 106 6.91 -8.25 5.66
N SER A 107 6.77 -9.41 6.29
CA SER A 107 5.53 -9.90 6.88
C SER A 107 5.77 -10.18 8.35
N VAL A 108 5.00 -9.55 9.22
CA VAL A 108 5.16 -9.64 10.67
C VAL A 108 3.91 -10.24 11.28
N ASP A 109 4.11 -11.25 12.11
CA ASP A 109 3.14 -11.86 13.02
C ASP A 109 3.60 -11.52 14.44
N GLY A 110 3.08 -10.40 14.95
CA GLY A 110 3.50 -9.82 16.22
C GLY A 110 3.06 -10.65 17.42
N GLU A 111 1.90 -11.30 17.35
CA GLU A 111 1.38 -12.17 18.41
C GLU A 111 2.27 -13.38 18.65
N ASN A 112 2.80 -13.98 17.58
CA ASN A 112 3.64 -15.17 17.66
C ASN A 112 5.14 -14.87 17.65
N GLY A 113 5.56 -13.60 17.64
CA GLY A 113 6.97 -13.22 17.61
C GLY A 113 7.69 -13.69 16.34
N LYS A 114 6.99 -13.69 15.20
CA LYS A 114 7.48 -14.22 13.93
C LYS A 114 7.51 -13.15 12.86
N ALA A 115 8.50 -13.21 11.98
CA ALA A 115 8.52 -12.41 10.78
C ALA A 115 9.28 -13.07 9.63
N LEU A 116 8.94 -12.68 8.42
CA LEU A 116 9.71 -12.96 7.23
C LEU A 116 10.09 -11.62 6.59
N GLU A 117 11.39 -11.41 6.40
CA GLU A 117 11.96 -10.30 5.65
C GLU A 117 12.64 -10.86 4.40
N LEU A 118 12.37 -10.26 3.25
CA LEU A 118 12.95 -10.57 1.95
C LEU A 118 13.57 -9.30 1.39
N ARG A 119 14.83 -9.39 0.96
CA ARG A 119 15.51 -8.36 0.18
C ARG A 119 15.99 -8.98 -1.12
N ASP A 120 15.71 -8.33 -2.24
CA ASP A 120 16.10 -8.78 -3.57
C ASP A 120 16.58 -7.57 -4.36
N ASP A 121 17.83 -7.57 -4.80
CA ASP A 121 18.41 -6.53 -5.66
C ASP A 121 18.59 -7.00 -7.12
N GLY A 122 18.01 -8.15 -7.47
CA GLY A 122 18.14 -8.78 -8.79
C GLY A 122 19.39 -9.65 -8.95
N GLU A 123 20.42 -9.47 -8.13
CA GLU A 123 21.63 -10.29 -8.13
C GLU A 123 21.67 -11.26 -6.94
N VAL A 124 21.22 -10.78 -5.78
CA VAL A 124 21.22 -11.48 -4.50
C VAL A 124 19.84 -11.38 -3.86
N THR A 125 19.27 -12.54 -3.52
CA THR A 125 18.08 -12.61 -2.69
C THR A 125 18.45 -13.04 -1.27
N ARG A 126 18.15 -12.21 -0.28
CA ARG A 126 18.29 -12.53 1.14
C ARG A 126 16.92 -12.74 1.77
N TYR A 127 16.72 -13.89 2.39
CA TYR A 127 15.60 -14.21 3.26
C TYR A 127 16.06 -14.19 4.71
N GLN A 128 15.28 -13.55 5.59
CA GLN A 128 15.46 -13.59 7.03
C GLN A 128 14.15 -14.02 7.68
N TYR A 129 14.18 -15.17 8.35
CA TYR A 129 13.05 -15.66 9.14
C TYR A 129 13.35 -15.44 10.61
N TYR A 130 12.47 -14.70 11.27
CA TYR A 130 12.51 -14.42 12.70
C TYR A 130 11.54 -15.36 13.41
N GLU A 131 12.03 -16.05 14.44
CA GLU A 131 11.22 -16.88 15.33
C GLU A 131 11.85 -16.80 16.72
N ASP A 132 11.05 -16.35 17.69
CA ASP A 132 11.50 -16.06 19.06
C ASP A 132 12.69 -15.07 19.05
N ASP A 133 13.80 -15.40 19.68
CA ASP A 133 15.02 -14.58 19.71
C ASP A 133 16.09 -15.07 18.72
N ARG A 134 15.66 -15.67 17.60
CA ARG A 134 16.55 -16.22 16.59
C ARG A 134 16.19 -15.78 15.19
N VAL A 135 17.23 -15.51 14.40
CA VAL A 135 17.11 -15.14 12.99
C VAL A 135 17.83 -16.15 12.13
N TYR A 136 17.09 -16.73 11.20
CA TYR A 136 17.59 -17.64 10.19
C TYR A 136 17.74 -16.90 8.87
N VAL A 137 18.94 -16.89 8.32
CA VAL A 137 19.27 -16.18 7.09
C VAL A 137 19.56 -17.19 6.00
N ARG A 138 18.91 -17.03 4.85
CA ARG A 138 19.27 -17.70 3.58
C ARG A 138 19.63 -16.63 2.56
N VAL A 139 20.80 -16.74 1.97
CA VAL A 139 21.26 -15.87 0.89
C VAL A 139 21.38 -16.71 -0.37
N VAL A 140 20.80 -16.26 -1.47
CA VAL A 140 20.84 -16.87 -2.79
C VAL A 140 21.53 -15.90 -3.73
N SER A 141 22.57 -16.35 -4.44
CA SER A 141 23.32 -15.57 -5.43
C SER A 141 23.64 -16.48 -6.62
N GLY A 142 22.93 -16.30 -7.74
CA GLY A 142 22.97 -17.24 -8.86
C GLY A 142 22.59 -18.67 -8.44
N ASP A 143 23.48 -19.64 -8.69
CA ASP A 143 23.30 -21.05 -8.29
C ASP A 143 23.82 -21.36 -6.88
N GLU A 144 24.36 -20.37 -6.17
CA GLU A 144 24.92 -20.54 -4.83
C GLU A 144 23.91 -20.17 -3.76
N GLU A 145 23.90 -20.97 -2.68
CA GLU A 145 23.09 -20.70 -1.49
C GLU A 145 23.93 -20.82 -0.22
N ALA A 146 23.75 -19.86 0.69
CA ALA A 146 24.37 -19.85 2.00
C ALA A 146 23.31 -19.71 3.10
N TYR A 147 23.55 -20.41 4.21
CA TYR A 147 22.65 -20.43 5.37
C TYR A 147 23.41 -19.98 6.61
N ASN A 148 22.78 -19.16 7.43
CA ASN A 148 23.31 -18.73 8.72
C ASN A 148 22.17 -18.63 9.74
N ALA A 149 22.49 -18.72 11.03
CA ALA A 149 21.56 -18.46 12.11
C ALA A 149 22.28 -17.72 13.24
N THR A 150 21.65 -16.67 13.75
CA THR A 150 22.17 -15.87 14.87
C THR A 150 21.09 -15.65 15.91
N ASP A 151 21.50 -15.50 17.16
CA ASP A 151 20.61 -15.01 18.21
C ASP A 151 20.46 -13.49 18.01
N GLN A 152 19.21 -13.05 17.94
CA GLN A 152 18.84 -11.64 17.75
C GLN A 152 17.41 -11.48 18.24
N GLN A 153 17.20 -10.52 19.14
CA GLN A 153 15.88 -10.22 19.69
C GLN A 153 14.90 -9.79 18.58
N PHE A 154 13.67 -10.32 18.66
CA PHE A 154 12.59 -9.89 17.80
C PHE A 154 12.19 -8.43 18.08
N GLY A 155 12.40 -7.56 17.08
CA GLY A 155 12.10 -6.13 17.19
C GLY A 155 11.14 -5.69 16.10
N ARG A 156 9.85 -5.51 16.46
CA ARG A 156 8.79 -5.11 15.51
C ARG A 156 9.06 -3.76 14.87
N ALA A 157 9.51 -2.78 15.66
CA ALA A 157 9.80 -1.42 15.16
C ALA A 157 10.79 -1.42 13.98
N ARG A 158 11.85 -2.25 14.04
CA ARG A 158 12.83 -2.39 12.95
C ARG A 158 12.20 -2.89 11.64
N LEU A 159 11.11 -3.65 11.75
CA LEU A 159 10.44 -4.29 10.63
C LEU A 159 9.36 -3.41 10.00
N ALA A 160 9.17 -2.17 10.49
CA ALA A 160 8.21 -1.21 9.93
C ALA A 160 8.68 -0.58 8.60
N GLY A 161 9.97 -0.68 8.25
CA GLY A 161 10.49 -0.20 6.96
C GLY A 161 11.02 1.24 6.97
N ASN A 162 11.19 1.84 8.15
CA ASN A 162 11.70 3.22 8.31
C ASN A 162 12.98 3.52 7.54
N GLN A 163 13.89 2.55 7.38
CA GLN A 163 15.12 2.78 6.60
C GLN A 163 14.87 3.24 5.16
N PHE A 164 13.67 3.03 4.61
CA PHE A 164 13.26 3.47 3.28
C PHE A 164 12.36 4.71 3.31
N LEU A 165 11.71 4.96 4.45
CA LEU A 165 10.74 6.03 4.61
C LEU A 165 11.39 7.29 5.16
N ASP A 166 12.37 7.16 6.06
CA ASP A 166 13.04 8.30 6.71
C ASP A 166 13.61 9.29 5.66
N PRO A 167 14.30 8.86 4.59
CA PRO A 167 14.78 9.81 3.56
C PRO A 167 13.64 10.53 2.82
N LEU A 168 12.51 9.85 2.60
CA LEU A 168 11.34 10.44 1.95
C LEU A 168 10.61 11.44 2.85
N LEU A 169 10.71 11.28 4.17
CA LEU A 169 10.11 12.20 5.14
C LEU A 169 11.02 13.40 5.40
N GLU A 170 12.34 13.22 5.35
CA GLU A 170 13.33 14.26 5.69
C GLU A 170 13.69 15.16 4.50
N TYR A 171 13.85 14.59 3.29
CA TYR A 171 14.48 15.30 2.16
C TYR A 171 13.52 15.71 1.04
N VAL A 172 12.21 15.55 1.24
CA VAL A 172 11.18 15.90 0.25
C VAL A 172 10.30 17.03 0.78
N GLU A 173 10.28 18.15 0.06
CA GLU A 173 9.39 19.27 0.37
C GLU A 173 8.05 19.06 -0.33
N TYR A 174 7.10 18.40 0.35
CA TYR A 174 5.79 18.09 -0.22
C TYR A 174 4.93 19.33 -0.54
N GLY A 175 3.95 19.13 -1.42
CA GLY A 175 2.89 20.10 -1.68
C GLY A 175 1.63 19.83 -0.86
N GLU A 176 0.57 20.58 -1.19
CA GLU A 176 -0.74 20.48 -0.56
C GLU A 176 -1.27 19.03 -0.59
N ALA A 177 -1.84 18.58 0.53
CA ALA A 177 -2.43 17.26 0.69
C ALA A 177 -3.71 17.12 -0.15
N GLU A 178 -3.79 16.06 -0.95
CA GLU A 178 -5.02 15.64 -1.62
C GLU A 178 -5.69 14.51 -0.80
N PRO A 179 -6.80 14.77 -0.10
CA PRO A 179 -7.52 13.75 0.65
C PRO A 179 -8.35 12.86 -0.27
N VAL A 180 -8.14 11.55 -0.18
CA VAL A 180 -8.84 10.52 -0.95
C VAL A 180 -9.60 9.62 0.01
N SER A 181 -10.93 9.72 0.03
CA SER A 181 -11.77 8.83 0.83
C SER A 181 -11.80 7.42 0.23
N THR A 182 -11.60 6.42 1.07
CA THR A 182 -11.68 4.99 0.71
C THR A 182 -12.61 4.27 1.67
N ASP A 183 -13.01 3.03 1.34
CA ASP A 183 -13.80 2.19 2.25
C ASP A 183 -13.08 1.87 3.58
N ASN A 184 -11.76 2.05 3.63
CA ASN A 184 -10.93 1.75 4.79
C ASN A 184 -10.46 3.00 5.54
N GLY A 185 -11.01 4.18 5.20
CA GLY A 185 -10.59 5.45 5.78
C GLY A 185 -10.06 6.44 4.75
N THR A 186 -9.63 7.60 5.23
CA THR A 186 -9.04 8.66 4.42
C THR A 186 -7.56 8.41 4.18
N VAL A 187 -7.12 8.61 2.93
CA VAL A 187 -5.70 8.61 2.56
C VAL A 187 -5.32 10.02 2.10
N TYR A 188 -4.32 10.60 2.73
CA TYR A 188 -3.70 11.85 2.31
C TYR A 188 -2.60 11.56 1.29
N ARG A 189 -2.76 12.07 0.07
CA ARG A 189 -1.75 11.99 -0.98
C ARG A 189 -0.95 13.28 -1.01
N TYR A 190 0.36 13.14 -0.94
CA TYR A 190 1.32 14.23 -1.09
C TYR A 190 2.19 14.00 -2.31
N THR A 191 2.41 15.02 -3.12
CA THR A 191 3.29 14.96 -4.29
C THR A 191 4.35 16.05 -4.25
N SER A 192 5.54 15.79 -4.77
CA SER A 192 6.60 16.79 -4.89
C SER A 192 7.56 16.53 -6.04
N GLU A 193 8.14 17.60 -6.57
CA GLU A 193 9.35 17.58 -7.41
C GLU A 193 10.57 18.20 -6.68
N ARG A 194 10.40 18.62 -5.43
CA ARG A 194 11.40 19.33 -4.63
C ARG A 194 12.06 18.37 -3.66
N VAL A 195 13.21 17.83 -4.08
CA VAL A 195 14.02 16.92 -3.28
C VAL A 195 15.39 17.54 -3.02
N THR A 196 15.77 17.64 -1.76
CA THR A 196 17.00 18.33 -1.34
C THR A 196 18.22 17.42 -1.39
N GLU A 197 18.06 16.14 -1.08
CA GLU A 197 19.13 15.13 -1.08
C GLU A 197 18.69 13.84 -1.82
N PRO A 198 18.49 13.87 -3.14
CA PRO A 198 17.96 12.72 -3.87
C PRO A 198 18.87 11.48 -3.81
N GLY A 199 20.18 11.67 -3.58
CA GLY A 199 21.13 10.57 -3.40
C GLY A 199 20.91 9.74 -2.13
N THR A 200 20.22 10.27 -1.11
CA THR A 200 19.89 9.49 0.11
C THR A 200 18.64 8.62 -0.08
N ILE A 201 17.78 8.97 -1.05
CA ILE A 201 16.57 8.23 -1.40
C ILE A 201 16.90 7.09 -2.38
N LEU A 202 17.81 7.33 -3.32
CA LEU A 202 18.23 6.33 -4.29
C LEU A 202 19.22 5.35 -3.67
N SER A 203 18.92 4.05 -3.78
CA SER A 203 19.81 2.97 -3.33
C SER A 203 20.92 2.61 -4.34
N ALA A 204 20.98 3.30 -5.48
CA ALA A 204 21.86 2.97 -6.60
C ALA A 204 23.08 3.92 -6.68
N ASP A 205 24.14 3.49 -7.37
CA ASP A 205 25.34 4.29 -7.71
C ASP A 205 25.01 5.41 -8.73
N ILE A 206 24.00 6.22 -8.43
CA ILE A 206 23.56 7.34 -9.27
C ILE A 206 24.12 8.60 -8.65
N SER A 207 24.95 9.31 -9.42
CA SER A 207 25.40 10.63 -8.97
C SER A 207 24.25 11.63 -9.06
N GLU A 208 24.13 12.53 -8.09
CA GLU A 208 23.10 13.59 -8.13
C GLU A 208 23.17 14.42 -9.43
N ALA A 209 24.37 14.54 -10.02
CA ALA A 209 24.59 15.25 -11.27
C ALA A 209 23.90 14.59 -12.49
N GLU A 210 23.52 13.32 -12.39
CA GLU A 210 22.82 12.56 -13.43
C GLU A 210 21.30 12.68 -13.32
N ILE A 211 20.78 13.14 -12.18
CA ILE A 211 19.34 13.28 -11.91
C ILE A 211 18.80 14.51 -12.66
N ARG A 212 17.84 14.29 -13.56
CA ARG A 212 17.24 15.34 -14.39
C ARG A 212 15.89 15.82 -13.86
N SER A 213 15.18 14.92 -13.22
CA SER A 213 13.89 15.12 -12.56
C SER A 213 13.80 14.10 -11.43
N PHE A 214 13.04 14.43 -10.39
CA PHE A 214 12.74 13.52 -9.30
C PHE A 214 11.34 13.85 -8.81
N GLU A 215 10.37 13.01 -9.14
CA GLU A 215 8.98 13.17 -8.68
C GLU A 215 8.72 12.17 -7.56
N VAL A 216 8.07 12.60 -6.48
CA VAL A 216 7.71 11.76 -5.33
C VAL A 216 6.21 11.83 -5.09
N GLU A 217 5.59 10.68 -4.83
CA GLU A 217 4.25 10.53 -4.28
C GLU A 217 4.34 9.78 -2.95
N LEU A 218 3.70 10.31 -1.89
CA LEU A 218 3.57 9.69 -0.58
C LEU A 218 2.08 9.54 -0.24
N LEU A 219 1.67 8.35 0.18
CA LEU A 219 0.30 8.04 0.56
C LEU A 219 0.24 7.71 2.05
N VAL A 220 -0.43 8.55 2.83
CA VAL A 220 -0.51 8.44 4.30
C VAL A 220 -1.95 8.17 4.71
N HIS A 221 -2.19 7.12 5.49
CA HIS A 221 -3.52 6.86 6.05
C HIS A 221 -3.84 7.85 7.17
N GLU A 222 -5.12 8.10 7.45
CA GLU A 222 -5.54 8.94 8.58
C GLU A 222 -5.09 8.42 9.96
N ASP A 223 -4.76 7.14 10.08
CA ASP A 223 -4.12 6.55 11.28
C ASP A 223 -2.59 6.78 11.32
N GLY A 224 -2.02 7.50 10.35
CA GLY A 224 -0.62 7.91 10.32
C GLY A 224 0.39 6.89 9.82
N TYR A 225 -0.04 5.71 9.33
CA TYR A 225 0.86 4.81 8.62
C TYR A 225 0.94 5.13 7.13
N ILE A 226 2.15 5.04 6.57
CA ILE A 226 2.39 5.19 5.14
C ILE A 226 1.90 3.93 4.40
N ARG A 227 0.93 4.11 3.51
CA ARG A 227 0.37 3.04 2.66
C ARG A 227 1.25 2.73 1.45
N GLY A 228 2.00 3.72 1.00
CA GLY A 228 2.89 3.60 -0.15
C GLY A 228 3.64 4.88 -0.41
N ALA A 229 4.79 4.72 -1.04
CA ALA A 229 5.53 5.82 -1.64
C ALA A 229 6.00 5.39 -3.02
N LYS A 230 6.13 6.35 -3.93
CA LYS A 230 6.62 6.14 -5.28
C LYS A 230 7.51 7.31 -5.65
N TYR A 231 8.59 7.04 -6.36
CA TYR A 231 9.37 8.09 -7.01
C TYR A 231 9.82 7.66 -8.40
N VAL A 232 10.05 8.65 -9.28
CA VAL A 232 10.47 8.49 -10.69
C VAL A 232 11.52 9.52 -11.05
#